data_AF-A0A4R5C8Y3-F1
#
_entry.id   AF-A0A4R5C8Y3-F1
#
_cell.length_a   1.000
_cell.length_b   1.000
_cell.length_c   1.000
_cell.angle_alpha   90.00
_cell.angle_beta   90.00
_cell.angle_gamma   90.00
#
_symmetry.space_group_name_H-M   'P 1'
#
loop_
_entity.id
_entity.type
_entity.pdbx_description
1 polymer ?
#
loop_
_entity_poly.entity_id
_entity_poly.type
_entity_poly.pdbx_seq_one_letter_code
_entity_poly.pdbx_strand_id
1 'polypeptide(L)'
;MVLAWQERVAGAVERLAGLIHQAVRRRQCGVLAAFVDGAPQEEAALAAVRVLGPDALAPALLAGVSPSGVDRVVLTRALAAHPTAVADRLDVRCLSQATSVLCAGEAVTDVGAAADWARAAAGWDWITLSRHLAWLAPMAWPRLCDAVGETVRARSVDVGRGLARAMLRRDYPTAARLVRWSALACCLGADPGLDTGAVTHHVDLCGGASPRTALHTELARCLAPAAAEGS
;
A
#
# COMPACT_ATOMS: atom_id res chain seq x y z
N MET A 1 16.04 -8.49 23.37
CA MET A 1 16.66 -7.68 22.29
C MET A 1 15.79 -7.64 21.03
N VAL A 2 15.33 -8.77 20.49
CA VAL A 2 14.48 -8.83 19.27
C VAL A 2 13.13 -8.12 19.45
N LEU A 3 12.44 -8.32 20.58
CA LEU A 3 11.14 -7.66 20.85
C LEU A 3 11.28 -6.13 20.90
N ALA A 4 12.28 -5.60 21.62
CA ALA A 4 12.56 -4.17 21.68
C ALA A 4 12.94 -3.57 20.31
N TRP A 5 13.53 -4.36 19.41
CA TRP A 5 13.75 -3.94 18.02
C TRP A 5 12.44 -3.88 17.23
N GLN A 6 11.61 -4.91 17.33
CA GLN A 6 10.31 -4.96 16.64
C GLN A 6 9.38 -3.82 17.08
N GLU A 7 9.33 -3.51 18.37
CA GLU A 7 8.56 -2.38 18.91
C GLU A 7 9.06 -1.04 18.36
N ARG A 8 10.38 -0.86 18.25
CA ARG A 8 10.98 0.35 17.67
C ARG A 8 10.62 0.52 16.20
N VAL A 9 10.72 -0.56 15.42
CA VAL A 9 10.31 -0.56 14.01
C VAL A 9 8.81 -0.29 13.88
N ALA A 10 7.96 -0.97 14.67
CA ALA A 10 6.52 -0.74 14.65
C ALA A 10 6.17 0.73 14.96
N GLY A 11 6.78 1.31 16.00
CA GLY A 11 6.61 2.72 16.33
C GLY A 11 7.10 3.66 15.23
N ALA A 12 8.21 3.34 14.56
CA ALA A 12 8.71 4.12 13.41
C ALA A 12 7.76 4.03 12.21
N VAL A 13 7.18 2.85 11.94
CA VAL A 13 6.17 2.64 10.88
C VAL A 13 4.92 3.48 11.15
N GLU A 14 4.38 3.47 12.37
CA GLU A 14 3.19 4.28 12.69
C GLU A 14 3.48 5.79 12.58
N ARG A 15 4.66 6.27 13.01
CA ARG A 15 5.06 7.67 12.83
C ARG A 15 5.18 8.06 11.36
N LEU A 16 5.85 7.23 10.56
CA LEU A 16 6.02 7.48 9.13
C LEU A 16 4.67 7.45 8.40
N ALA A 17 3.80 6.48 8.71
CA ALA A 17 2.47 6.39 8.14
C ALA A 17 1.64 7.64 8.47
N GLY A 18 1.71 8.14 9.70
CA GLY A 18 1.04 9.38 10.12
C GLY A 18 1.56 10.61 9.39
N LEU A 19 2.88 10.70 9.22
CA LEU A 19 3.53 11.77 8.47
C LEU A 19 3.14 11.76 6.98
N ILE A 20 3.15 10.59 6.34
CA ILE A 20 2.70 10.43 4.94
C ILE A 20 1.22 10.76 4.81
N HIS A 21 0.37 10.29 5.73
CA HIS A 21 -1.05 10.62 5.73
C HIS A 21 -1.28 12.14 5.78
N GLN A 22 -0.58 12.86 6.65
CA GLN A 22 -0.64 14.32 6.68
C GLN A 22 -0.10 14.96 5.40
N ALA A 23 0.99 14.42 4.84
CA ALA A 23 1.59 14.90 3.61
C ALA A 23 0.65 14.74 2.41
N VAL A 24 -0.04 13.60 2.30
CA VAL A 24 -1.09 13.37 1.29
C VAL A 24 -2.20 14.41 1.41
N ARG A 25 -2.74 14.61 2.63
CA ARG A 25 -3.81 15.59 2.86
C ARG A 25 -3.39 17.03 2.56
N ARG A 26 -2.11 17.37 2.78
CA ARG A 26 -1.53 18.69 2.49
C ARG A 26 -0.96 18.81 1.07
N ARG A 27 -0.98 17.73 0.28
CA ARG A 27 -0.35 17.64 -1.05
C ARG A 27 1.13 18.02 -1.02
N GLN A 28 1.85 17.55 0.00
CA GLN A 28 3.27 17.83 0.22
C GLN A 28 4.14 16.61 -0.13
N CYS A 29 5.16 16.81 -0.96
CA CYS A 29 6.16 15.79 -1.30
C CYS A 29 7.47 16.00 -0.51
N GLY A 30 8.44 15.07 -0.60
CA GLY A 30 9.78 15.31 -0.05
C GLY A 30 9.93 15.04 1.45
N VAL A 31 9.11 14.16 2.02
CA VAL A 31 9.01 14.02 3.49
C VAL A 31 9.93 12.94 4.09
N LEU A 32 10.56 12.09 3.28
CA LEU A 32 11.31 10.93 3.78
C LEU A 32 12.64 11.30 4.40
N ALA A 33 13.40 12.22 3.80
CA ALA A 33 14.69 12.62 4.36
C ALA A 33 14.55 13.27 5.73
N ALA A 34 13.62 14.23 5.87
CA ALA A 34 13.34 14.85 7.16
C ALA A 34 12.92 13.83 8.23
N PHE A 35 12.16 12.80 7.86
CA PHE A 35 11.81 11.73 8.77
C PHE A 35 13.01 10.90 9.23
N VAL A 36 13.90 10.52 8.31
CA VAL A 36 15.09 9.72 8.62
C VAL A 36 16.11 10.53 9.41
N ASP A 37 16.38 11.77 9.01
CA ASP A 37 17.33 12.66 9.69
C ASP A 37 16.87 13.03 11.11
N GLY A 38 15.55 13.15 11.31
CA GLY A 38 14.95 13.40 12.61
C GLY A 38 14.71 12.16 13.46
N ALA A 39 15.03 10.96 12.96
CA ALA A 39 14.75 9.72 13.67
C ALA A 39 15.77 9.50 14.81
N PRO A 40 15.32 9.05 16.00
CA PRO A 40 16.25 8.71 17.09
C PRO A 40 17.16 7.53 16.73
N GLN A 41 16.75 6.70 15.77
CA GLN A 41 17.52 5.57 15.25
C GLN A 41 17.27 5.43 13.76
N GLU A 42 18.30 5.70 12.98
CA GLU A 42 18.24 5.65 11.52
C GLU A 42 17.80 4.28 11.00
N GLU A 43 18.34 3.20 11.57
CA GLU A 43 18.02 1.83 11.14
C GLU A 43 16.52 1.51 11.26
N ALA A 44 15.88 1.91 12.37
CA ALA A 44 14.45 1.70 12.55
C ALA A 44 13.60 2.55 11.58
N ALA A 45 14.10 3.74 11.21
CA ALA A 45 13.46 4.60 10.22
C ALA A 45 13.57 4.02 8.80
N LEU A 46 14.74 3.50 8.42
CA LEU A 46 14.95 2.80 7.15
C LEU A 46 14.10 1.51 7.08
N ALA A 47 13.99 0.76 8.18
CA ALA A 47 13.08 -0.38 8.27
C ALA A 47 11.62 0.04 8.08
N ALA A 48 11.21 1.17 8.65
CA ALA A 48 9.86 1.70 8.47
C ALA A 48 9.57 2.09 7.01
N VAL A 49 10.52 2.76 6.35
CA VAL A 49 10.46 3.05 4.90
C VAL A 49 10.32 1.76 4.11
N ARG A 50 11.11 0.72 4.43
CA ARG A 50 11.04 -0.59 3.78
C ARG A 50 9.68 -1.28 3.96
N VAL A 51 9.07 -1.16 5.14
CA VAL A 51 7.76 -1.75 5.46
C VAL A 51 6.62 -1.05 4.73
N LEU A 52 6.65 0.28 4.60
CA LEU A 52 5.64 1.00 3.83
C LEU A 52 5.83 0.84 2.32
N GLY A 53 7.07 0.66 1.86
CA GLY A 53 7.37 0.37 0.46
C GLY A 53 6.86 1.48 -0.47
N PRO A 54 6.08 1.15 -1.51
CA PRO A 54 5.54 2.17 -2.44
C PRO A 54 4.72 3.28 -1.77
N ASP A 55 4.07 3.01 -0.64
CA ASP A 55 3.27 4.01 0.08
C ASP A 55 4.13 5.14 0.66
N ALA A 56 5.44 4.94 0.83
CA ALA A 56 6.38 6.00 1.19
C ALA A 56 6.41 7.14 0.15
N LEU A 57 6.03 6.84 -1.10
CA LEU A 57 5.98 7.78 -2.21
C LEU A 57 4.57 8.24 -2.55
N ALA A 58 3.56 7.89 -1.74
CA ALA A 58 2.17 8.21 -2.01
C ALA A 58 1.90 9.69 -2.37
N PRO A 59 2.52 10.69 -1.71
CA PRO A 59 2.27 12.10 -2.06
C PRO A 59 2.74 12.44 -3.49
N ALA A 60 3.89 11.92 -3.92
CA ALA A 60 4.42 12.15 -5.27
C ALA A 60 3.58 11.41 -6.33
N LEU A 61 3.23 10.15 -6.04
CA LEU A 61 2.38 9.33 -6.91
C LEU A 61 1.01 9.97 -7.14
N LEU A 62 0.38 10.50 -6.08
CA LEU A 62 -0.91 11.20 -6.18
C LEU A 62 -0.83 12.54 -6.91
N ALA A 63 0.29 13.25 -6.76
CA ALA A 63 0.53 14.50 -7.49
C ALA A 63 0.90 14.26 -8.97
N GLY A 64 1.12 13.00 -9.39
CA GLY A 64 1.56 12.68 -10.74
C GLY A 64 2.97 13.21 -11.07
N VAL A 65 3.79 13.42 -10.04
CA VAL A 65 5.17 13.94 -10.18
C VAL A 65 6.18 12.86 -9.85
N SER A 66 7.36 12.95 -10.47
CA SER A 66 8.47 12.08 -10.11
C SER A 66 8.87 12.30 -8.65
N PRO A 67 9.12 11.22 -7.87
CA PRO A 67 9.69 11.33 -6.54
C PRO A 67 10.97 12.18 -6.54
N SER A 68 11.17 12.97 -5.49
CA SER A 68 12.37 13.78 -5.37
C SER A 68 13.63 12.90 -5.36
N GLY A 69 14.74 13.41 -5.91
CA GLY A 69 16.02 12.66 -5.87
C GLY A 69 16.43 12.29 -4.44
N VAL A 70 16.11 13.14 -3.48
CA VAL A 70 16.36 12.93 -2.05
C VAL A 70 15.54 11.77 -1.49
N ASP A 71 14.23 11.70 -1.76
CA ASP A 71 13.39 10.58 -1.31
C ASP A 71 13.84 9.25 -1.95
N ARG A 72 14.26 9.28 -3.21
CA ARG A 72 14.80 8.11 -3.92
C ARG A 72 16.08 7.60 -3.27
N VAL A 73 16.97 8.50 -2.82
CA VAL A 73 18.17 8.12 -2.06
C VAL A 73 17.79 7.42 -0.75
N VAL A 74 16.78 7.92 -0.03
CA VAL A 74 16.30 7.28 1.21
C VAL A 74 15.76 5.88 0.95
N LEU A 75 14.97 5.68 -0.11
CA LEU A 75 14.47 4.37 -0.47
C LEU A 75 15.58 3.41 -0.91
N THR A 76 16.56 3.88 -1.69
CA THR A 76 17.74 3.08 -2.05
C THR A 76 18.51 2.64 -0.80
N ARG A 77 18.70 3.54 0.18
CA ARG A 77 19.30 3.20 1.48
C ARG A 77 18.48 2.16 2.24
N ALA A 78 17.15 2.31 2.27
CA ALA A 78 16.26 1.36 2.94
C ALA A 78 16.29 -0.04 2.31
N LEU A 79 16.33 -0.11 0.97
CA LEU A 79 16.48 -1.38 0.24
C LEU A 79 17.85 -2.03 0.49
N ALA A 80 18.92 -1.24 0.55
CA ALA A 80 20.27 -1.74 0.84
C ALA A 80 20.41 -2.23 2.28
N ALA A 81 19.83 -1.52 3.25
CA ALA A 81 19.85 -1.90 4.66
C ALA A 81 18.97 -3.13 4.97
N HIS A 82 17.89 -3.32 4.20
CA HIS A 82 16.94 -4.41 4.38
C HIS A 82 16.69 -5.14 3.05
N PRO A 83 17.69 -5.89 2.55
CA PRO A 83 17.60 -6.59 1.28
C PRO A 83 16.55 -7.70 1.34
N THR A 84 15.99 -8.03 0.18
CA THR A 84 15.04 -9.14 0.03
C THR A 84 15.74 -10.35 -0.55
N ALA A 85 15.56 -11.51 0.06
CA ALA A 85 16.11 -12.78 -0.38
C ALA A 85 15.16 -13.51 -1.35
N VAL A 86 15.72 -14.40 -2.18
CA VAL A 86 14.92 -15.25 -3.09
C VAL A 86 13.94 -16.14 -2.31
N ALA A 87 14.33 -16.59 -1.11
CA ALA A 87 13.50 -17.41 -0.24
C ALA A 87 12.37 -16.65 0.48
N ASP A 88 12.37 -15.31 0.42
CA ASP A 88 11.34 -14.51 1.08
C ASP A 88 9.97 -14.75 0.45
N ARG A 89 8.91 -14.47 1.22
CA ARG A 89 7.54 -14.57 0.72
C ARG A 89 7.35 -13.76 -0.55
N LEU A 90 6.56 -14.29 -1.48
CA LEU A 90 6.30 -13.67 -2.78
C LEU A 90 5.76 -12.24 -2.64
N ASP A 91 4.91 -11.97 -1.64
CA ASP A 91 4.39 -10.62 -1.36
C ASP A 91 5.51 -9.61 -1.04
N VAL A 92 6.51 -10.03 -0.27
CA VAL A 92 7.66 -9.19 0.12
C VAL A 92 8.52 -8.89 -1.09
N ARG A 93 8.72 -9.89 -1.97
CA ARG A 93 9.45 -9.72 -3.23
C ARG A 93 8.73 -8.78 -4.19
N CYS A 94 7.41 -8.90 -4.32
CA CYS A 94 6.59 -7.98 -5.12
C CYS A 94 6.73 -6.54 -4.63
N LEU A 95 6.57 -6.31 -3.33
CA LEU A 95 6.73 -4.97 -2.74
C LEU A 95 8.15 -4.43 -2.92
N SER A 96 9.17 -5.28 -2.76
CA SER A 96 10.56 -4.88 -2.98
C SER A 96 10.81 -4.45 -4.41
N GLN A 97 10.32 -5.23 -5.38
CA GLN A 97 10.49 -4.95 -6.80
C GLN A 97 9.75 -3.67 -7.19
N ALA A 98 8.49 -3.50 -6.77
CA ALA A 98 7.72 -2.28 -7.02
C ALA A 98 8.43 -1.05 -6.44
N THR A 99 8.95 -1.16 -5.22
CA THR A 99 9.74 -0.08 -4.60
C THR A 99 10.99 0.23 -5.40
N SER A 100 11.76 -0.80 -5.79
CA SER A 100 13.00 -0.63 -6.57
C SER A 100 12.76 0.05 -7.92
N VAL A 101 11.68 -0.29 -8.61
CA VAL A 101 11.35 0.34 -9.90
C VAL A 101 10.99 1.82 -9.71
N LEU A 102 10.18 2.14 -8.68
CA LEU A 102 9.89 3.53 -8.33
C LEU A 102 11.17 4.32 -7.98
N CYS A 103 12.11 3.68 -7.29
CA CYS A 103 13.44 4.26 -7.01
C CYS A 103 14.27 4.46 -8.27
N ALA A 104 14.13 3.60 -9.29
CA ALA A 104 14.80 3.73 -10.58
C ALA A 104 14.10 4.72 -11.51
N GLY A 105 12.85 5.12 -11.19
CA GLY A 105 12.05 6.04 -12.02
C GLY A 105 11.63 5.39 -13.32
N GLU A 106 11.63 4.06 -13.33
CA GLU A 106 11.27 3.23 -14.45
C GLU A 106 9.80 2.85 -14.35
N ALA A 107 9.20 2.42 -15.46
CA ALA A 107 7.89 1.80 -15.42
C ALA A 107 8.02 0.39 -14.80
N VAL A 108 7.08 0.02 -13.93
CA VAL A 108 7.02 -1.36 -13.42
C VAL A 108 6.63 -2.27 -14.56
N THR A 109 7.60 -3.05 -15.02
CA THR A 109 7.36 -4.12 -15.98
C THR A 109 6.72 -5.31 -15.27
N ASP A 110 5.71 -5.93 -15.89
CA ASP A 110 5.03 -7.15 -15.41
C ASP A 110 5.91 -8.42 -15.41
N VAL A 111 7.23 -8.29 -15.39
CA VAL A 111 8.16 -9.41 -15.26
C VAL A 111 8.60 -9.60 -13.82
N GLY A 112 8.99 -10.81 -13.43
CA GLY A 112 9.50 -11.11 -12.09
C GLY A 112 8.40 -11.40 -11.07
N ALA A 113 8.55 -10.90 -9.84
CA ALA A 113 7.76 -11.34 -8.70
C ALA A 113 6.26 -11.04 -8.87
N ALA A 114 5.90 -9.93 -9.51
CA ALA A 114 4.50 -9.58 -9.77
C ALA A 114 3.78 -10.58 -10.71
N ALA A 115 4.45 -10.99 -11.80
CA ALA A 115 3.93 -12.04 -12.69
C ALA A 115 3.83 -13.39 -11.98
N ASP A 116 4.85 -13.75 -11.19
CA ASP A 116 4.83 -14.97 -10.39
C ASP A 116 3.65 -14.97 -9.41
N TRP A 117 3.37 -13.81 -8.80
CA TRP A 117 2.25 -13.63 -7.89
C TRP A 117 0.91 -13.78 -8.62
N ALA A 118 0.73 -13.14 -9.77
CA ALA A 118 -0.49 -13.25 -10.56
C ALA A 118 -0.76 -14.71 -11.01
N ARG A 119 0.29 -15.43 -11.44
CA ARG A 119 0.19 -16.85 -11.78
C ARG A 119 -0.20 -17.72 -10.59
N ALA A 120 0.38 -17.48 -9.42
CA ALA A 120 0.00 -18.20 -8.21
C ALA A 120 -1.45 -17.89 -7.79
N ALA A 121 -1.86 -16.62 -7.89
CA ALA A 121 -3.18 -16.13 -7.53
C ALA A 121 -4.31 -16.76 -8.36
N ALA A 122 -4.04 -17.20 -9.58
CA ALA A 122 -5.02 -17.92 -10.41
C ALA A 122 -5.54 -19.20 -9.74
N GLY A 123 -4.71 -19.88 -8.94
CA GLY A 123 -5.09 -21.11 -8.22
C GLY A 123 -5.64 -20.88 -6.81
N TRP A 124 -5.68 -19.65 -6.32
CA TRP A 124 -6.10 -19.35 -4.95
C TRP A 124 -7.62 -19.22 -4.81
N ASP A 125 -8.13 -19.71 -3.68
CA ASP A 125 -9.46 -19.35 -3.21
C ASP A 125 -9.52 -17.85 -2.81
N TRP A 126 -10.74 -17.33 -2.65
CA TRP A 126 -10.95 -15.92 -2.35
C TRP A 126 -10.38 -15.51 -0.98
N ILE A 127 -10.30 -16.42 0.00
CA ILE A 127 -9.78 -16.14 1.35
C ILE A 127 -8.27 -15.93 1.27
N THR A 128 -7.58 -16.82 0.56
CA THR A 128 -6.13 -16.78 0.33
C THR A 128 -5.78 -15.54 -0.49
N LEU A 129 -6.51 -15.30 -1.59
CA LEU A 129 -6.35 -14.09 -2.40
C LEU A 129 -6.49 -12.81 -1.56
N SER A 130 -7.56 -12.69 -0.76
CA SER A 130 -7.80 -11.52 0.10
C SER A 130 -6.67 -11.30 1.10
N ARG A 131 -6.13 -12.38 1.68
CA ARG A 131 -4.99 -12.29 2.61
C ARG A 131 -3.76 -11.72 1.92
N HIS A 132 -3.42 -12.24 0.74
CA HIS A 132 -2.25 -11.77 -0.03
C HIS A 132 -2.44 -10.33 -0.51
N LEU A 133 -3.63 -9.98 -0.98
CA LEU A 133 -3.96 -8.59 -1.36
C LEU A 133 -3.84 -7.63 -0.17
N ALA A 134 -4.25 -8.02 1.03
CA ALA A 134 -4.03 -7.19 2.21
C ALA A 134 -2.53 -6.91 2.45
N TRP A 135 -1.63 -7.88 2.25
CA TRP A 135 -0.19 -7.62 2.33
C TRP A 135 0.32 -6.69 1.22
N LEU A 136 -0.24 -6.83 0.01
CA LEU A 136 0.14 -6.04 -1.16
C LEU A 136 -0.60 -4.70 -1.28
N ALA A 137 -1.38 -4.27 -0.29
CA ALA A 137 -2.12 -3.00 -0.35
C ALA A 137 -1.28 -1.78 -0.79
N PRO A 138 0.02 -1.65 -0.44
CA PRO A 138 0.86 -0.57 -0.97
C PRO A 138 1.02 -0.57 -2.50
N MET A 139 0.74 -1.68 -3.19
CA MET A 139 0.76 -1.78 -4.65
C MET A 139 -0.55 -1.38 -5.31
N ALA A 140 -1.60 -1.07 -4.54
CA ALA A 140 -2.89 -0.65 -5.07
C ALA A 140 -2.81 0.80 -5.58
N TRP A 141 -2.14 0.96 -6.71
CA TRP A 141 -1.95 2.20 -7.47
C TRP A 141 -2.22 1.90 -8.95
N PRO A 142 -2.93 2.79 -9.67
CA PRO A 142 -3.08 2.65 -11.10
C PRO A 142 -1.71 2.58 -11.77
N ARG A 143 -1.51 1.61 -12.67
CA ARG A 143 -0.30 1.45 -13.51
C ARG A 143 1.00 1.19 -12.74
N LEU A 144 0.93 0.90 -11.43
CA LEU A 144 2.10 0.46 -10.69
C LEU A 144 2.36 -1.04 -10.88
N CYS A 145 1.34 -1.84 -11.17
CA CYS A 145 1.52 -3.25 -11.49
C CYS A 145 0.29 -3.77 -12.25
N ASP A 146 0.45 -3.95 -13.55
CA ASP A 146 -0.66 -4.30 -14.43
C ASP A 146 -1.08 -5.77 -14.19
N ALA A 147 -0.14 -6.68 -13.93
CA ALA A 147 -0.45 -8.08 -13.62
C ALA A 147 -1.29 -8.27 -12.33
N VAL A 148 -0.95 -7.56 -11.25
CA VAL A 148 -1.73 -7.60 -9.99
C VAL A 148 -3.05 -6.85 -10.16
N GLY A 149 -3.02 -5.69 -10.83
CA GLY A 149 -4.22 -4.90 -11.13
C GLY A 149 -5.24 -5.66 -11.96
N GLU A 150 -4.80 -6.38 -12.99
CA GLU A 150 -5.63 -7.21 -13.86
C GLU A 150 -6.23 -8.39 -13.09
N THR A 151 -5.43 -9.03 -12.22
CA THR A 151 -5.94 -10.08 -11.31
C THR A 151 -7.05 -9.54 -10.42
N VAL A 152 -6.87 -8.35 -9.85
CA VAL A 152 -7.87 -7.68 -9.00
C VAL A 152 -9.12 -7.30 -9.81
N ARG A 153 -8.95 -6.78 -11.02
CA ARG A 153 -10.06 -6.45 -11.93
C ARG A 153 -10.88 -7.68 -12.27
N ALA A 154 -10.23 -8.77 -12.65
CA ALA A 154 -10.89 -10.04 -12.99
C ALA A 154 -11.54 -10.73 -11.79
N ARG A 155 -11.06 -10.46 -10.57
CA ARG A 155 -11.53 -11.08 -9.31
C ARG A 155 -12.14 -10.07 -8.34
N SER A 156 -12.74 -8.99 -8.85
CA SER A 156 -13.25 -7.87 -8.04
C SER A 156 -14.26 -8.32 -6.97
N VAL A 157 -15.15 -9.25 -7.31
CA VAL A 157 -16.13 -9.82 -6.38
C VAL A 157 -15.45 -10.55 -5.21
N ASP A 158 -14.32 -11.20 -5.43
CA ASP A 158 -13.57 -11.85 -4.36
C ASP A 158 -12.87 -10.85 -3.44
N VAL A 159 -12.44 -9.70 -3.97
CA VAL A 159 -11.99 -8.55 -3.16
C VAL A 159 -13.14 -8.04 -2.29
N GLY A 160 -14.33 -7.89 -2.87
CA GLY A 160 -15.55 -7.52 -2.15
C GLY A 160 -15.89 -8.50 -1.02
N ARG A 161 -15.81 -9.82 -1.27
CA ARG A 161 -16.00 -10.85 -0.23
C ARG A 161 -14.98 -10.74 0.90
N GLY A 162 -13.72 -10.52 0.57
CA GLY A 162 -12.65 -10.29 1.53
C GLY A 162 -12.93 -9.07 2.41
N LEU A 163 -13.31 -7.96 1.79
CA LEU A 163 -13.66 -6.71 2.46
C LEU A 163 -14.86 -6.88 3.37
N ALA A 164 -15.97 -7.45 2.89
CA ALA A 164 -17.15 -7.75 3.69
C ALA A 164 -16.80 -8.64 4.90
N ARG A 165 -15.98 -9.69 4.71
CA ARG A 165 -15.53 -10.54 5.81
C ARG A 165 -14.72 -9.77 6.84
N ALA A 166 -13.78 -8.92 6.42
CA ALA A 166 -12.97 -8.12 7.33
C ALA A 166 -13.85 -7.17 8.16
N MET A 167 -14.82 -6.53 7.51
CA MET A 167 -15.81 -5.65 8.15
C MET A 167 -16.67 -6.39 9.18
N LEU A 168 -17.24 -7.55 8.82
CA LEU A 168 -18.05 -8.36 9.73
C LEU A 168 -17.25 -8.87 10.93
N ARG A 169 -15.94 -9.09 10.78
CA ARG A 169 -15.03 -9.47 11.86
C ARG A 169 -14.49 -8.27 12.65
N ARG A 170 -14.85 -7.05 12.28
CA ARG A 170 -14.30 -5.79 12.82
C ARG A 170 -12.77 -5.71 12.73
N ASP A 171 -12.19 -6.37 11.73
CA ASP A 171 -10.77 -6.28 11.41
C ASP A 171 -10.56 -5.09 10.46
N TYR A 172 -10.67 -3.88 11.02
CA TYR A 172 -10.57 -2.65 10.26
C TYR A 172 -9.19 -2.40 9.63
N PRO A 173 -8.04 -2.82 10.23
CA PRO A 173 -6.76 -2.75 9.53
C PRO A 173 -6.73 -3.55 8.23
N THR A 174 -7.30 -4.77 8.23
CA THR A 174 -7.44 -5.55 6.99
C THR A 174 -8.48 -4.93 6.05
N ALA A 175 -9.60 -4.43 6.57
CA ALA A 175 -10.62 -3.76 5.76
C ALA A 175 -10.07 -2.52 5.04
N ALA A 176 -9.29 -1.67 5.71
CA ALA A 176 -8.66 -0.49 5.11
C ALA A 176 -7.70 -0.85 3.97
N ARG A 177 -6.98 -1.96 4.09
CA ARG A 177 -6.09 -2.47 3.03
C ARG A 177 -6.89 -3.00 1.83
N LEU A 178 -8.01 -3.68 2.08
CA LEU A 178 -8.85 -4.25 1.03
C LEU A 178 -9.76 -3.21 0.36
N VAL A 179 -10.23 -2.20 1.08
CA VAL A 179 -11.05 -1.13 0.50
C VAL A 179 -10.25 -0.32 -0.53
N ARG A 180 -8.94 -0.21 -0.35
CA ARG A 180 -8.05 0.39 -1.35
C ARG A 180 -7.98 -0.43 -2.65
N TRP A 181 -7.91 -1.75 -2.57
CA TRP A 181 -8.01 -2.61 -3.75
C TRP A 181 -9.39 -2.55 -4.40
N SER A 182 -10.45 -2.44 -3.59
CA SER A 182 -11.82 -2.21 -4.07
C SER A 182 -11.92 -0.88 -4.83
N ALA A 183 -11.34 0.19 -4.30
CA ALA A 183 -11.29 1.50 -4.96
C ALA A 183 -10.54 1.41 -6.29
N LEU A 184 -9.36 0.77 -6.32
CA LEU A 184 -8.63 0.55 -7.56
C LEU A 184 -9.43 -0.28 -8.57
N ALA A 185 -10.12 -1.35 -8.13
CA ALA A 185 -10.97 -2.14 -9.00
C ALA A 185 -12.07 -1.27 -9.66
N CYS A 186 -12.71 -0.38 -8.88
CA CYS A 186 -13.66 0.60 -9.40
C CYS A 186 -13.00 1.56 -10.41
N CYS A 187 -11.79 2.08 -10.15
CA CYS A 187 -11.05 2.91 -11.11
C CYS A 187 -10.78 2.17 -12.43
N LEU A 188 -10.58 0.86 -12.36
CA LEU A 188 -10.33 -0.02 -13.50
C LEU A 188 -11.64 -0.51 -14.17
N GLY A 189 -12.80 0.02 -13.76
CA GLY A 189 -14.09 -0.30 -14.35
C GLY A 189 -14.71 -1.63 -13.90
N ALA A 190 -14.21 -2.24 -12.83
CA ALA A 190 -14.81 -3.44 -12.24
C ALA A 190 -15.73 -3.08 -11.07
N ASP A 191 -16.73 -3.93 -10.83
CA ASP A 191 -17.64 -3.84 -9.68
C ASP A 191 -17.25 -4.89 -8.61
N PRO A 192 -16.80 -4.46 -7.41
CA PRO A 192 -16.53 -5.35 -6.28
C PRO A 192 -17.79 -5.90 -5.59
N GLY A 193 -18.99 -5.42 -5.95
CA GLY A 193 -20.26 -5.81 -5.34
C GLY A 193 -20.53 -5.14 -3.98
N LEU A 194 -19.80 -4.06 -3.67
CA LEU A 194 -19.97 -3.25 -2.46
C LEU A 194 -19.81 -1.77 -2.82
N ASP A 195 -20.60 -0.92 -2.17
CA ASP A 195 -20.37 0.53 -2.22
C ASP A 195 -19.04 0.85 -1.51
N THR A 196 -17.99 1.00 -2.32
CA THR A 196 -16.63 1.26 -1.82
C THR A 196 -16.56 2.59 -1.09
N GLY A 197 -17.35 3.60 -1.50
CA GLY A 197 -17.39 4.90 -0.84
C GLY A 197 -17.96 4.79 0.58
N ALA A 198 -19.12 4.15 0.71
CA ALA A 198 -19.76 3.92 2.01
C ALA A 198 -18.88 3.06 2.94
N VAL A 199 -18.26 1.99 2.41
CA VAL A 199 -17.35 1.15 3.21
C VAL A 199 -16.11 1.91 3.64
N THR A 200 -15.52 2.73 2.76
CA THR A 200 -14.36 3.57 3.10
C THR A 200 -14.71 4.53 4.23
N HIS A 201 -15.86 5.19 4.16
CA HIS A 201 -16.34 6.08 5.21
C HIS A 201 -16.56 5.35 6.54
N HIS A 202 -17.16 4.15 6.51
CA HIS A 202 -17.33 3.35 7.72
C HIS A 202 -15.99 2.96 8.35
N VAL A 203 -15.01 2.53 7.55
CA VAL A 203 -13.67 2.17 8.05
C VAL A 203 -12.97 3.40 8.66
N ASP A 204 -13.14 4.59 8.09
CA ASP A 204 -12.61 5.84 8.66
C ASP A 204 -13.19 6.12 10.05
N LEU A 205 -14.52 5.97 10.19
CA LEU A 205 -15.22 6.20 11.46
C LEU A 205 -14.92 5.15 12.54
N CYS A 206 -14.75 3.89 12.14
CA CYS A 206 -14.67 2.77 13.08
C CYS A 206 -13.26 2.17 13.24
N GLY A 207 -12.33 2.48 12.33
CA GLY A 207 -11.01 1.84 12.22
C GLY A 207 -10.00 2.23 13.31
N GLY A 208 -10.39 3.13 14.21
CA GLY A 208 -9.56 3.57 15.33
C GLY A 208 -8.42 4.50 14.92
N ALA A 209 -7.60 4.88 15.91
CA ALA A 209 -6.60 5.93 15.75
C ALA A 209 -5.28 5.49 15.09
N SER A 210 -5.21 4.31 14.45
CA SER A 210 -3.97 3.82 13.85
C SER A 210 -3.60 4.65 12.62
N PRO A 211 -2.42 5.32 12.61
CA PRO A 211 -1.94 6.05 11.44
C PRO A 211 -1.91 5.24 10.13
N ARG A 212 -1.57 3.94 10.19
CA ARG A 212 -1.60 3.07 9.00
C ARG A 212 -3.00 2.86 8.45
N THR A 213 -3.98 2.67 9.34
CA THR A 213 -5.38 2.48 8.93
C THR A 213 -5.91 3.76 8.30
N ALA A 214 -5.62 4.92 8.90
CA ALA A 214 -5.94 6.22 8.35
C ALA A 214 -5.29 6.47 6.98
N LEU A 215 -4.00 6.13 6.84
CA LEU A 215 -3.29 6.24 5.56
C LEU A 215 -3.97 5.40 4.47
N HIS A 216 -4.22 4.11 4.71
CA HIS A 216 -4.85 3.25 3.70
C HIS A 216 -6.25 3.73 3.30
N THR A 217 -7.02 4.26 4.24
CA THR A 217 -8.37 4.80 4.00
C THR A 217 -8.31 6.12 3.22
N GLU A 218 -7.36 7.02 3.52
CA GLU A 218 -7.10 8.22 2.73
C GLU A 218 -6.70 7.87 1.30
N LEU A 219 -5.79 6.91 1.12
CA LEU A 219 -5.37 6.48 -0.21
C LEU A 219 -6.52 5.86 -1.00
N ALA A 220 -7.39 5.08 -0.36
CA ALA A 220 -8.61 4.58 -1.01
C ALA A 220 -9.53 5.72 -1.48
N ARG A 221 -9.70 6.78 -0.67
CA ARG A 221 -10.48 7.98 -1.04
C ARG A 221 -9.87 8.73 -2.22
N CYS A 222 -8.54 8.84 -2.27
CA CYS A 222 -7.86 9.50 -3.39
C CYS A 222 -7.95 8.70 -4.70
N LEU A 223 -8.09 7.37 -4.61
CA LEU A 223 -8.26 6.51 -5.78
C LEU A 223 -9.70 6.51 -6.28
N ALA A 224 -10.67 6.46 -5.37
CA ALA A 224 -12.08 6.36 -5.72
C ALA A 224 -12.42 7.39 -6.83
N PRO A 225 -13.10 6.96 -7.90
CA PRO A 225 -13.55 7.89 -8.93
C PRO A 225 -14.33 8.99 -8.23
N ALA A 226 -14.01 10.25 -8.55
CA ALA A 226 -14.77 11.39 -8.05
C ALA A 226 -16.25 11.05 -8.27
N ALA A 227 -17.01 10.91 -7.19
CA ALA A 227 -18.43 10.63 -7.29
C ALA A 227 -19.00 11.64 -8.28
N ALA A 228 -19.66 11.17 -9.33
CA ALA A 228 -20.31 12.06 -10.28
C ALA A 228 -21.30 12.92 -9.48
N GLU A 229 -20.88 14.14 -9.14
CA GLU A 229 -21.75 15.16 -8.58
C GLU A 229 -22.76 15.50 -9.67
N GLY A 230 -23.99 15.01 -9.50
CA GLY A 230 -25.15 15.43 -10.27
C GLY A 230 -25.62 14.47 -11.37
N SER A 231 -26.65 13.69 -11.04
CA SER A 231 -27.80 13.53 -11.92
C SER A 231 -29.09 13.70 -11.12
#